data_AF-A0A1Q7UKA7-F1
#
_entry.id   AF-A0A1Q7UKA7-F1
#
_cell.length_a   1.000
_cell.length_b   1.000
_cell.length_c   1.000
_cell.angle_alpha   90.00
_cell.angle_beta   90.00
_cell.angle_gamma   90.00
#
_symmetry.space_group_name_H-M   'P 1'
#
loop_
_entity.id
_entity.type
_entity.pdbx_description
1 polymer ?
#
loop_
_entity_poly.entity_id
_entity_poly.type
_entity_poly.pdbx_seq_one_letter_code
_entity_poly.pdbx_strand_id
1 'polypeptide(L)' 'MVFARSTPLVTSTPPEQITNQSGYATLTTFPRATFPLERGYHVQFFLRTRKDGDSLLAGVSSRRLAQVATR' A
#
# COMPACT_ATOMS: atom_id res chain seq x y z
N MET A 1 -5.89 4.70 -9.91
CA MET A 1 -4.89 3.67 -9.55
C MET A 1 -4.42 3.88 -8.12
N VAL A 2 -4.26 2.78 -7.36
CA VAL A 2 -3.88 2.76 -5.94
C VAL A 2 -2.73 1.77 -5.75
N PHE A 3 -1.64 2.26 -5.18
CA PHE A 3 -0.44 1.51 -4.84
C PHE A 3 -0.23 1.51 -3.32
N ALA A 4 0.19 0.37 -2.77
CA ALA A 4 0.55 0.23 -1.36
C ALA A 4 1.79 -0.66 -1.20
N ARG A 5 2.72 -0.24 -0.34
CA ARG A 5 3.90 -1.03 0.05
C ARG A 5 4.29 -0.75 1.50
N SER A 6 4.71 -1.78 2.22
CA SER A 6 5.27 -1.63 3.56
C SER A 6 6.65 -0.96 3.53
N THR A 7 6.93 -0.13 4.53
CA THR A 7 8.20 0.56 4.73
C THR A 7 8.67 0.35 6.18
N PRO A 8 9.67 -0.51 6.44
CA PRO A 8 10.45 -1.31 5.49
C PRO A 8 9.62 -2.42 4.82
N LEU A 9 10.18 -3.04 3.77
CA LEU A 9 9.50 -4.06 2.94
C LEU A 9 9.38 -5.40 3.68
N VAL A 10 8.46 -5.47 4.63
CA VAL A 10 8.21 -6.63 5.49
C VAL A 10 6.98 -7.44 5.08
N THR A 11 6.28 -6.99 4.03
CA THR A 11 5.14 -7.68 3.44
C THR A 11 5.33 -7.89 1.93
N SER A 12 4.45 -8.66 1.29
CA SER A 12 4.35 -8.73 -0.17
C SER A 12 3.84 -7.38 -0.73
N THR A 13 4.25 -7.02 -1.95
CA THR A 13 3.72 -5.83 -2.64
C THR A 13 2.68 -6.28 -3.65
N PRO A 14 1.38 -6.02 -3.45
CA PRO A 14 0.37 -6.35 -4.43
C PRO A 14 0.50 -5.48 -5.70
N PRO A 15 -0.04 -5.92 -6.84
CA PRO A 15 -0.16 -5.09 -8.02
C PRO A 15 -1.00 -3.83 -7.75
N GLU A 16 -0.69 -2.72 -8.44
CA GLU A 16 -1.49 -1.50 -8.37
C GLU A 16 -2.93 -1.79 -8.83
N GLN A 17 -3.93 -1.27 -8.11
CA GLN A 17 -5.35 -1.54 -8.39
C GLN A 17 -6.09 -0.30 -8.87
N ILE A 18 -7.04 -0.47 -9.79
CA ILE A 18 -8.01 0.57 -10.15
C ILE A 18 -9.07 0.64 -9.02
N THR A 19 -9.58 1.84 -8.75
CA THR A 19 -10.72 1.99 -7.82
C THR A 19 -12.00 1.54 -8.50
N ASN A 20 -12.90 0.91 -7.76
CA ASN A 20 -14.25 0.64 -8.22
C ASN A 20 -15.05 1.95 -8.41
N GLN A 21 -16.29 1.83 -8.90
CA GLN A 21 -17.18 2.98 -9.15
C GLN A 21 -17.49 3.80 -7.89
N SER A 22 -17.35 3.21 -6.71
CA SER A 22 -17.53 3.88 -5.42
C SER A 22 -16.25 4.59 -4.92
N GLY A 23 -15.16 4.56 -5.68
CA GLY A 23 -13.90 5.23 -5.34
C GLY A 23 -12.97 4.44 -4.41
N TYR A 24 -13.23 3.14 -4.18
CA TYR A 24 -12.42 2.29 -3.30
C TYR A 24 -11.60 1.27 -4.07
N ALA A 25 -10.43 0.91 -3.54
CA ALA A 25 -9.63 -0.21 -4.02
C ALA A 25 -9.23 -1.10 -2.84
N THR A 26 -9.28 -2.41 -3.03
CA THR A 26 -8.85 -3.39 -2.02
C THR A 26 -7.51 -3.98 -2.46
N LEU A 27 -6.51 -3.88 -1.58
CA LEU A 27 -5.19 -4.47 -1.80
C LEU A 27 -4.91 -5.47 -0.67
N THR A 28 -4.56 -6.70 -1.05
CA THR A 28 -4.21 -7.75 -0.09
C THR A 28 -2.70 -7.93 -0.06
N THR A 29 -2.12 -7.92 1.12
CA THR A 29 -0.69 -8.12 1.36
C THR A 29 -0.49 -9.21 2.40
N PHE A 30 0.63 -9.92 2.33
CA PHE A 30 0.97 -10.99 3.25
C PHE A 30 2.32 -10.69 3.92
N PRO A 31 2.48 -10.94 5.23
CA PRO A 31 3.77 -10.87 5.89
C PRO A 31 4.81 -11.72 5.15
N ARG A 32 6.04 -11.22 5.03
CA ARG A 32 7.16 -12.04 4.56
C ARG A 32 7.55 -13.04 5.65
N ALA A 33 8.03 -14.21 5.26
CA ALA A 33 8.47 -15.24 6.22
C ALA A 33 9.56 -14.76 7.20
N THR A 34 10.36 -13.77 6.79
CA THR A 34 11.41 -13.17 7.62
C THR A 34 10.92 -12.07 8.55
N PHE A 35 9.63 -11.69 8.49
CA PHE A 35 9.06 -10.67 9.36
C PHE A 35 8.44 -11.33 10.59
N PRO A 36 8.99 -11.14 11.79
CA PRO A 36 8.40 -11.67 13.02
C PRO A 36 7.11 -10.88 13.32
N LEU A 37 5.97 -11.46 12.96
CA LEU A 37 4.67 -10.85 13.21
C LEU A 37 4.30 -11.04 14.68
N GLU A 38 4.67 -10.07 15.51
CA GLU A 38 4.37 -10.03 16.93
C GLU A 38 3.26 -9.02 17.22
N ARG A 39 2.55 -9.17 18.35
CA ARG A 39 1.52 -8.20 18.79
C ARG A 39 2.14 -6.93 19.35
N GLY A 40 1.46 -5.79 19.17
CA GLY A 40 1.86 -4.51 19.76
C GLY A 40 2.87 -3.71 18.93
N TYR A 41 3.28 -4.23 17.78
CA TYR A 41 4.07 -3.48 16.80
C TYR A 41 3.17 -2.80 15.78
N HIS A 42 3.81 -2.04 14.89
CA HIS A 42 3.15 -1.40 13.77
C HIS A 42 3.97 -1.56 12.49
N VAL A 43 3.26 -1.76 11.39
CA VAL A 43 3.84 -1.71 10.05
C VAL A 43 3.41 -0.40 9.40
N GLN A 44 4.39 0.39 8.97
CA GLN A 44 4.15 1.58 8.19
C GLN A 44 3.95 1.20 6.72
N PHE A 45 2.91 1.74 6.09
CA PHE A 45 2.66 1.60 4.67
C PHE A 45 2.77 2.95 3.98
N PHE A 46 3.49 2.97 2.85
CA PHE A 46 3.42 4.03 1.87
C PHE A 46 2.28 3.73 0.90
N LEU A 47 1.37 4.69 0.79
CA LEU A 47 0.23 4.68 -0.13
C LEU A 47 0.43 5.76 -1.18
N ARG A 48 0.11 5.43 -2.43
CA ARG A 48 0.00 6.40 -3.52
C ARG A 48 -1.28 6.17 -4.29
N THR A 49 -2.00 7.25 -4.56
CA THR A 49 -3.08 7.26 -5.55
C THR A 49 -2.68 8.14 -6.73
N ARG A 50 -3.03 7.71 -7.94
CA ARG A 50 -2.80 8.45 -9.18
C ARG A 50 -3.97 8.25 -10.14
N LYS A 51 -4.13 9.16 -11.12
CA LYS A 51 -5.06 8.93 -12.23
C LYS A 51 -4.58 7.74 -13.06
N ASP A 52 -5.53 7.00 -13.63
CA ASP A 52 -5.16 5.92 -14.54
C ASP A 52 -4.58 6.49 -15.84
N GLY A 53 -3.59 5.81 -16.43
CA GLY A 53 -2.84 6.29 -17.59
C GLY A 53 -1.82 7.42 -17.33
N ASP A 54 -1.89 8.14 -16.22
CA ASP A 54 -0.93 9.21 -15.88
C ASP A 54 0.50 8.67 -15.69
N SER A 55 1.49 9.48 -16.11
CA SER A 55 2.92 9.21 -15.92
C SER A 55 3.27 9.04 -14.44
N LEU A 56 4.11 8.03 -14.13
CA LEU A 56 4.60 7.78 -12.77
C LEU A 56 5.48 8.92 -12.23
N LEU A 57 6.15 9.67 -13.11
CA LEU A 57 7.13 10.70 -12.75
C LEU A 57 6.62 12.13 -12.94
N ALA A 58 5.60 12.34 -13.78
CA ALA A 58 5.10 13.67 -14.15
C ALA A 58 3.57 13.84 -13.99
N GLY A 59 2.84 12.78 -13.64
CA GLY A 59 1.38 12.82 -13.46
C GLY A 59 0.93 13.31 -12.08
N VAL A 60 -0.38 13.44 -11.90
CA VAL A 60 -0.96 13.88 -10.62
C VAL A 60 -1.07 12.69 -9.67
N SER A 61 -0.54 12.85 -8.45
CA SER A 61 -0.63 11.82 -7.42
C SER A 61 -0.77 12.39 -6.01
N SER A 62 -1.47 11.66 -5.16
CA SER A 62 -1.50 11.89 -3.70
C SER A 62 -0.75 10.77 -2.99
N ARG A 63 -0.09 11.10 -1.88
CA ARG A 63 0.78 10.18 -1.14
C ARG A 63 0.49 10.28 0.35
N ARG A 64 0.50 9.14 1.04
CA ARG A 64 0.26 9.09 2.49
C ARG A 64 1.07 7.96 3.13
N LEU A 65 1.49 8.20 4.37
CA LEU A 65 1.96 7.18 5.28
C LEU A 65 0.80 6.74 6.18
N ALA A 66 0.50 5.43 6.21
CA ALA A 66 -0.50 4.82 7.07
C ALA A 66 0.14 3.78 7.99
N GLN A 67 -0.11 3.89 9.30
CA GLN A 67 0.41 2.96 10.30
C GLN A 67 -0.65 1.92 10.64
N VAL A 68 -0.31 0.64 10.51
CA VAL A 68 -1.23 -0.49 10.78
C VAL A 68 -0.67 -1.30 11.95
N ALA A 69 -1.47 -1.47 13.00
CA ALA A 69 -1.09 -2.27 14.16
C ALA A 69 -1.06 -3.77 13.81
N THR A 70 -0.06 -4.48 14.31
CA THR A 70 -0.02 -5.94 14.30
C THR A 70 -0.83 -6.47 15.49
N ARG A 71 -1.85 -7.29 15.21
CA ARG A 71 -2.81 -7.81 16.19
C ARG A 71 -2.89 -9.34 16.11
#